data_AF-A0A6F8XVY6-F1
#
_entry.id   AF-A0A6F8XVY6-F1
#
_cell.length_a   1.000
_cell.length_b   1.000
_cell.length_c   1.000
_cell.angle_alpha   90.00
_cell.angle_beta   90.00
_cell.angle_gamma   90.00
#
_symmetry.space_group_name_H-M   'P 1'
#
loop_
_entity.id
_entity.type
_entity.pdbx_description
1 polymer ?
#
loop_
_entity_poly.entity_id
_entity_poly.type
_entity_poly.pdbx_seq_one_letter_code
_entity_poly.pdbx_strand_id
1 'polypeptide(L)'
;MDPTRQPAAPRGGPSDAAVVAYLRAGAPGLPIAQFDGRAVTSQARAALRRRRRNFVKAVAGATAAYVALALAGPLPVPGLDIVTAPAGTAIRALEDLAPGEGPGPYRRKADVDRLETEVLPVVQELQVAYYRLTPVPCRQLEYPRGSYGDGPPECGASLGFDAEARADFDEVTAAVERSGVAIIQIFRQAEGGIDIALKDDSWQHHWSYVYLPDASSPPPTIWPGEEWTHIRDDWWLYRVYAD
;
A
#
# COMPACT_ATOMS: atom_id res chain seq x y z
N MET A 1 44.93 23.15 -32.32
CA MET A 1 44.11 22.04 -31.81
C MET A 1 42.74 22.62 -31.49
N ASP A 2 41.70 22.08 -32.10
CA ASP A 2 40.35 22.64 -32.22
C ASP A 2 39.45 22.19 -31.05
N PRO A 3 38.76 23.07 -30.30
CA PRO A 3 38.06 22.70 -29.06
C PRO A 3 36.63 22.15 -29.24
N THR A 4 36.12 22.02 -30.46
CA THR A 4 34.72 21.58 -30.71
C THR A 4 34.60 20.18 -31.30
N ARG A 5 34.99 19.16 -30.52
CA ARG A 5 34.63 17.76 -30.84
C ARG A 5 33.89 17.10 -29.68
N GLN A 6 32.57 17.30 -29.67
CA GLN A 6 31.65 16.56 -28.81
C GLN A 6 31.61 15.09 -29.30
N PRO A 7 31.83 14.08 -28.43
CA PRO A 7 31.77 12.69 -28.85
C PRO A 7 30.33 12.31 -29.21
N ALA A 8 30.16 11.64 -30.35
CA ALA A 8 28.86 11.14 -30.80
C ALA A 8 28.30 10.10 -29.81
N ALA A 9 27.00 10.18 -29.53
CA ALA A 9 26.31 9.24 -28.65
C ALA A 9 26.34 7.80 -29.22
N PRO A 10 26.62 6.77 -28.40
CA PRO A 10 26.58 5.39 -28.87
C PRO A 10 25.15 4.98 -29.21
N ARG A 11 24.95 4.31 -30.35
CA ARG A 11 23.70 3.61 -30.66
C ARG A 11 23.68 2.28 -29.90
N GLY A 12 22.80 2.19 -28.91
CA GLY A 12 22.67 1.07 -27.99
C GLY A 12 22.67 1.60 -26.56
N GLY A 13 21.67 1.23 -25.76
CA GLY A 13 21.53 1.69 -24.37
C GLY A 13 22.85 1.50 -23.61
N PRO A 14 23.38 2.53 -22.93
CA PRO A 14 24.68 2.44 -22.31
C PRO A 14 24.66 1.36 -21.23
N SER A 15 25.68 0.50 -21.20
CA SER A 15 25.86 -0.42 -20.08
C SER A 15 26.02 0.39 -18.79
N ASP A 16 25.59 -0.18 -17.65
CA ASP A 16 25.69 0.47 -16.34
C ASP A 16 27.10 1.01 -16.06
N ALA A 17 28.12 0.31 -16.56
CA ALA A 17 29.52 0.74 -16.46
C ALA A 17 29.80 2.06 -17.20
N ALA A 18 29.18 2.28 -18.36
CA ALA A 18 29.32 3.51 -19.14
C ALA A 18 28.56 4.69 -18.51
N VAL A 19 27.39 4.43 -17.93
CA VAL A 19 26.63 5.45 -17.17
C VAL A 19 27.40 5.88 -15.94
N VAL A 20 27.95 4.92 -15.19
CA VAL A 20 28.76 5.21 -14.00
C VAL A 20 30.06 5.94 -14.36
N ALA A 21 30.70 5.59 -15.48
CA ALA A 21 31.88 6.32 -15.96
C ALA A 21 31.55 7.77 -16.37
N TYR A 22 30.42 7.99 -17.04
CA TYR A 22 29.93 9.32 -17.40
C TYR A 22 29.62 10.18 -16.16
N LEU A 23 28.93 9.62 -15.17
CA LEU A 23 28.62 10.31 -13.92
C LEU A 23 29.88 10.63 -13.10
N ARG A 24 30.90 9.75 -13.13
CA ARG A 24 32.21 10.01 -12.49
C ARG A 24 32.99 11.13 -13.18
N ALA A 25 32.92 11.22 -14.51
CA ALA A 25 33.60 12.27 -15.26
C ALA A 25 33.00 13.66 -14.98
N GLY A 26 31.71 13.73 -14.60
CA GLY A 26 31.01 14.97 -14.26
C GLY A 26 31.20 15.49 -12.82
N ALA A 27 31.87 14.73 -11.94
CA ALA A 27 32.01 15.08 -10.51
C ALA A 27 33.43 14.78 -9.97
N PRO A 28 34.46 15.56 -10.37
CA PRO A 28 35.82 15.39 -9.87
C PRO A 28 35.91 15.85 -8.40
N GLY A 29 36.06 14.90 -7.47
CA GLY A 29 36.27 15.20 -6.05
C GLY A 29 35.62 14.24 -5.05
N LEU A 30 34.77 13.31 -5.51
CA LEU A 30 34.17 12.32 -4.62
C LEU A 30 35.18 11.22 -4.27
N PRO A 31 35.40 10.92 -2.96
CA PRO A 31 36.31 9.87 -2.55
C PRO A 31 35.82 8.51 -3.02
N ILE A 32 36.75 7.68 -3.49
CA ILE A 32 36.48 6.32 -3.97
C ILE A 32 36.21 5.43 -2.75
N ALA A 33 34.97 5.41 -2.28
CA ALA A 33 34.52 4.37 -1.37
C ALA A 33 34.12 3.15 -2.22
N GLN A 34 34.91 2.07 -2.15
CA GLN A 34 34.50 0.80 -2.73
C GLN A 34 33.30 0.27 -1.93
N PHE A 35 32.13 0.28 -2.56
CA PHE A 35 30.90 -0.21 -1.98
C PHE A 35 30.92 -1.75 -1.98
N ASP A 36 31.24 -2.36 -0.84
CA ASP A 36 31.14 -3.80 -0.68
C ASP A 36 29.70 -4.18 -0.29
N GLY A 37 28.88 -4.46 -1.31
CA GLY A 37 27.49 -4.87 -1.15
C GLY A 37 27.32 -6.16 -0.33
N ARG A 38 28.32 -7.04 -0.26
CA ARG A 38 28.28 -8.25 0.56
C ARG A 38 28.48 -7.91 2.03
N ALA A 39 29.39 -7.00 2.34
CA ALA A 39 29.58 -6.51 3.71
C ALA A 39 28.30 -5.87 4.24
N VAL A 40 27.69 -4.95 3.48
CA VAL A 40 26.46 -4.25 3.87
C VAL A 40 25.29 -5.21 4.08
N THR A 41 25.08 -6.15 3.17
CA THR A 41 23.98 -7.15 3.30
C THR A 41 24.20 -8.12 4.45
N SER A 42 25.45 -8.52 4.71
CA SER A 42 25.78 -9.38 5.87
C SER A 42 25.57 -8.66 7.20
N GLN A 43 25.92 -7.37 7.27
CA GLN A 43 25.77 -6.53 8.45
C GLN A 43 24.29 -6.23 8.73
N ALA A 44 23.49 -5.97 7.68
CA ALA A 44 22.04 -5.84 7.77
C ALA A 44 21.37 -7.13 8.27
N ARG A 45 21.77 -8.30 7.73
CA ARG A 45 21.26 -9.61 8.21
C ARG A 45 21.67 -9.90 9.65
N ALA A 46 22.89 -9.57 10.04
CA ALA A 46 23.36 -9.73 11.41
C ALA A 46 22.62 -8.81 12.39
N ALA A 47 22.37 -7.56 12.01
CA ALA A 47 21.58 -6.61 12.78
C ALA A 47 20.13 -7.08 12.93
N LEU A 48 19.50 -7.58 11.85
CA LEU A 48 18.16 -8.17 11.89
C LEU A 48 18.07 -9.40 12.79
N ARG A 49 19.07 -10.30 12.74
CA ARG A 49 19.12 -11.48 13.64
C ARG A 49 19.28 -11.10 15.10
N ARG A 50 20.08 -10.07 15.41
CA ARG A 50 20.21 -9.53 16.77
C ARG A 50 18.91 -8.89 17.25
N ARG A 51 18.24 -8.11 16.38
CA ARG A 51 16.94 -7.50 16.67
C ARG A 51 15.86 -8.56 16.93
N ARG A 52 15.81 -9.62 16.12
CA ARG A 52 14.87 -10.75 16.28
C ARG A 52 15.11 -11.52 17.58
N ARG A 53 16.37 -11.78 17.98
CA ARG A 53 16.69 -12.42 19.28
C ARG A 53 16.32 -11.55 20.48
N ASN A 54 16.55 -10.25 20.40
CA ASN A 54 16.20 -9.31 21.48
C ASN A 54 14.68 -9.12 21.58
N PHE A 55 13.97 -9.12 20.45
CA PHE A 55 12.50 -9.06 20.39
C PHE A 55 11.85 -10.32 20.99
N VAL A 56 12.34 -11.52 20.65
CA VAL A 56 11.83 -12.78 21.24
C VAL A 56 12.05 -12.84 22.76
N LYS A 57 13.19 -12.31 23.26
CA LYS A 57 13.42 -12.20 24.71
C LYS A 57 12.54 -11.16 25.40
N ALA A 58 12.23 -10.04 24.73
CA ALA A 58 11.34 -9.01 25.27
C ALA A 58 9.86 -9.45 25.27
N VAL A 59 9.41 -10.19 24.25
CA VAL A 59 8.02 -10.67 24.12
C VAL A 59 7.69 -11.79 25.12
N ALA A 60 8.65 -12.67 25.43
CA ALA A 60 8.44 -13.72 26.44
C ALA A 60 8.38 -13.17 27.88
N GLY A 61 9.04 -12.05 28.16
CA GLY A 61 8.94 -11.37 29.46
C GLY A 61 7.68 -10.52 29.60
N ALA A 62 7.21 -9.91 28.51
CA ALA A 62 6.05 -9.02 28.52
C ALA A 62 4.70 -9.75 28.55
N THR A 63 4.57 -10.90 27.87
CA THR A 63 3.30 -11.65 27.81
C THR A 63 2.88 -12.24 29.16
N ALA A 64 3.81 -12.74 29.97
CA ALA A 64 3.50 -13.25 31.31
C ALA A 64 3.10 -12.14 32.31
N ALA A 65 3.72 -10.95 32.21
CA ALA A 65 3.38 -9.82 33.08
C ALA A 65 2.04 -9.16 32.69
N TYR A 66 1.73 -9.07 31.40
CA TYR A 66 0.50 -8.40 30.93
C TYR A 66 -0.78 -9.23 31.12
N VAL A 67 -0.71 -10.57 31.02
CA VAL A 67 -1.87 -11.43 31.32
C VAL A 67 -2.20 -11.40 32.83
N ALA A 68 -1.21 -11.24 33.70
CA ALA A 68 -1.43 -11.10 35.14
C ALA A 68 -1.99 -9.71 35.53
N LEU A 69 -1.65 -8.64 34.80
CA LEU A 69 -2.10 -7.28 35.09
C LEU A 69 -3.48 -6.93 34.50
N ALA A 70 -3.94 -7.62 33.45
CA ALA A 70 -5.25 -7.37 32.84
C ALA A 70 -6.46 -7.74 33.74
N LEU A 71 -6.24 -8.45 34.85
CA LEU A 71 -7.29 -8.79 35.82
C LEU A 71 -7.34 -7.85 37.04
N ALA A 72 -6.40 -6.91 37.20
CA ALA A 72 -6.23 -6.15 38.45
C ALA A 72 -6.33 -4.62 38.33
N GLY A 73 -6.71 -4.08 37.17
CA GLY A 73 -6.94 -2.63 37.01
C GLY A 73 -5.81 -1.87 36.32
N PRO A 74 -5.85 -0.52 36.34
CA PRO A 74 -5.24 0.35 35.33
C PRO A 74 -3.74 0.13 35.10
N LEU A 75 -3.32 0.14 33.84
CA LEU A 75 -1.94 -0.11 33.42
C LEU A 75 -1.13 1.20 33.31
N PRO A 76 0.03 1.32 33.98
CA PRO A 76 0.95 2.42 33.75
C PRO A 76 1.70 2.22 32.42
N VAL A 77 1.67 3.23 31.55
CA VAL A 77 2.42 3.25 30.29
C VAL A 77 3.67 4.13 30.48
N PRO A 78 4.89 3.69 30.15
CA PRO A 78 6.07 4.53 30.28
C PRO A 78 5.98 5.77 29.36
N GLY A 79 5.88 6.96 29.94
CA GLY A 79 5.81 8.24 29.22
C GLY A 79 4.40 8.80 28.96
N LEU A 80 3.35 8.08 29.36
CA LEU A 80 1.96 8.54 29.34
C LEU A 80 1.33 8.14 30.67
N ASP A 81 0.74 9.09 31.39
CA ASP A 81 0.04 8.78 32.63
C ASP A 81 -1.13 7.80 32.40
N ILE A 82 -1.59 7.15 33.47
CA ILE A 82 -2.49 5.98 33.47
C ILE A 82 -3.57 6.03 32.39
N VAL A 83 -3.54 5.08 31.44
CA VAL A 83 -4.53 4.99 30.35
C VAL A 83 -5.54 3.88 30.66
N THR A 84 -6.78 4.27 30.98
CA THR A 84 -7.93 3.37 30.89
C THR A 84 -8.33 3.22 29.42
N ALA A 85 -7.88 2.14 28.78
CA ALA A 85 -8.32 1.78 27.44
C ALA A 85 -9.32 0.61 27.52
N PRO A 86 -10.53 0.71 26.93
CA PRO A 86 -11.41 -0.43 26.79
C PRO A 86 -10.70 -1.52 25.96
N ALA A 87 -10.81 -2.77 26.38
CA ALA A 87 -10.02 -3.91 25.87
C ALA A 87 -9.97 -4.06 24.33
N GLY A 88 -10.92 -3.49 23.58
CA GLY A 88 -10.96 -3.53 22.13
C GLY A 88 -9.87 -2.70 21.42
N THR A 89 -9.34 -1.64 22.02
CA THR A 89 -8.32 -0.79 21.36
C THR A 89 -6.90 -1.36 21.49
N ALA A 90 -6.61 -2.12 22.55
CA ALA A 90 -5.31 -2.76 22.74
C ALA A 90 -5.07 -3.91 21.75
N ILE A 91 -6.13 -4.60 21.34
CA ILE A 91 -6.04 -5.66 20.31
C ILE A 91 -5.76 -5.05 18.93
N ARG A 92 -6.38 -3.92 18.58
CA ARG A 92 -6.11 -3.20 17.32
C ARG A 92 -4.65 -2.74 17.21
N ALA A 93 -4.08 -2.23 18.30
CA ALA A 93 -2.68 -1.79 18.31
C ALA A 93 -1.66 -2.94 18.19
N LEU A 94 -2.07 -4.20 18.45
CA LEU A 94 -1.23 -5.38 18.33
C LEU A 94 -1.19 -5.95 16.90
N GLU A 95 -2.25 -5.77 16.12
CA GLU A 95 -2.31 -6.20 14.71
C GLU A 95 -1.47 -5.29 13.78
N ASP A 96 -1.34 -4.00 14.09
CA ASP A 96 -0.54 -3.05 13.30
C ASP A 96 1.00 -3.19 13.50
N LEU A 97 1.47 -4.13 14.33
CA LEU A 97 2.90 -4.31 14.66
C LEU A 97 3.65 -5.32 13.76
N ALA A 98 2.98 -5.97 12.81
CA ALA A 98 3.58 -6.90 11.86
C ALA A 98 3.59 -6.33 10.43
N PRO A 99 4.62 -5.56 10.03
CA PRO A 99 4.71 -5.04 8.67
C PRO A 99 4.77 -6.19 7.63
N GLY A 100 3.88 -6.15 6.64
CA GLY A 100 3.78 -7.12 5.54
C GLY A 100 2.70 -8.20 5.71
N GLU A 101 2.03 -8.26 6.86
CA GLU A 101 0.86 -9.12 7.06
C GLU A 101 -0.40 -8.30 6.75
N GLY A 102 -1.21 -8.75 5.79
CA GLY A 102 -2.45 -8.06 5.40
C GLY A 102 -3.44 -7.93 6.56
N PRO A 103 -4.61 -7.30 6.34
CA PRO A 103 -5.59 -7.08 7.41
C PRO A 103 -5.93 -8.40 8.12
N GLY A 104 -5.94 -8.41 9.46
CA GLY A 104 -6.34 -9.58 10.24
C GLY A 104 -7.82 -9.95 10.04
N PRO A 105 -8.27 -11.17 10.38
CA PRO A 105 -9.65 -11.63 10.13
C PRO A 105 -10.74 -10.71 10.71
N TYR A 106 -10.53 -10.13 11.90
CA TYR A 106 -11.48 -9.19 12.50
C TYR A 106 -11.51 -7.85 11.77
N ARG A 107 -10.34 -7.32 11.40
CA ARG A 107 -10.22 -6.11 10.60
C ARG A 107 -10.89 -6.26 9.23
N ARG A 108 -10.71 -7.41 8.55
CA ARG A 108 -11.38 -7.70 7.26
C ARG A 108 -12.88 -7.55 7.34
N LYS A 109 -13.52 -8.11 8.37
CA LYS A 109 -14.98 -8.00 8.53
C LYS A 109 -15.42 -6.55 8.74
N ALA A 110 -14.75 -5.85 9.65
CA ALA A 110 -15.06 -4.44 9.94
C ALA A 110 -14.78 -3.51 8.75
N ASP A 111 -13.78 -3.81 7.93
CA ASP A 111 -13.49 -3.06 6.70
C ASP A 111 -14.57 -3.33 5.65
N VAL A 112 -14.96 -4.60 5.42
CA VAL A 112 -16.06 -4.94 4.51
C VAL A 112 -17.38 -4.29 4.92
N ASP A 113 -17.73 -4.30 6.22
CA ASP A 113 -18.94 -3.60 6.72
C ASP A 113 -18.96 -2.12 6.30
N ARG A 114 -17.81 -1.45 6.39
CA ARG A 114 -17.66 -0.03 6.08
C ARG A 114 -17.62 0.22 4.57
N LEU A 115 -16.95 -0.63 3.82
CA LEU A 115 -16.91 -0.55 2.36
C LEU A 115 -18.31 -0.75 1.76
N GLU A 116 -19.04 -1.74 2.23
CA GLU A 116 -20.40 -2.06 1.77
C GLU A 116 -21.39 -0.93 2.08
N THR A 117 -21.23 -0.26 3.22
CA THR A 117 -22.13 0.82 3.64
C THR A 117 -21.76 2.17 3.01
N GLU A 118 -20.47 2.50 2.93
CA GLU A 118 -20.02 3.85 2.59
C GLU A 118 -19.54 4.00 1.15
N VAL A 119 -18.83 2.99 0.61
CA VAL A 119 -18.09 3.11 -0.66
C VAL A 119 -18.83 2.45 -1.81
N LEU A 120 -19.27 1.20 -1.61
CA LEU A 120 -19.89 0.38 -2.65
C LEU A 120 -21.13 1.07 -3.27
N PRO A 121 -22.05 1.69 -2.51
CA PRO A 121 -23.23 2.34 -3.09
C PRO A 121 -22.85 3.48 -4.05
N VAL A 122 -21.91 4.33 -3.65
CA VAL A 122 -21.44 5.48 -4.46
C VAL A 122 -20.74 4.98 -5.73
N VAL A 123 -19.85 3.99 -5.60
CA VAL A 123 -19.14 3.39 -6.74
C VAL A 123 -20.10 2.74 -7.74
N GLN A 124 -21.17 2.11 -7.25
CA GLN A 124 -22.19 1.50 -8.10
C GLN A 124 -23.10 2.54 -8.75
N GLU A 125 -23.56 3.54 -7.99
CA GLU A 125 -24.44 4.61 -8.48
C GLU A 125 -23.78 5.42 -9.59
N LEU A 126 -22.55 5.89 -9.35
CA LEU A 126 -21.76 6.62 -10.34
C LEU A 126 -21.19 5.72 -11.45
N GLN A 127 -21.32 4.40 -11.30
CA GLN A 127 -20.73 3.40 -12.20
C GLN A 127 -19.23 3.63 -12.41
N VAL A 128 -18.50 3.88 -11.33
CA VAL A 128 -17.05 4.11 -11.38
C VAL A 128 -16.37 2.91 -12.03
N ALA A 129 -15.64 3.19 -13.11
CA ALA A 129 -14.77 2.24 -13.79
C ALA A 129 -13.35 2.32 -13.20
N TYR A 130 -12.91 3.52 -12.82
CA TYR A 130 -11.62 3.75 -12.19
C TYR A 130 -11.63 4.98 -11.29
N TYR A 131 -11.02 4.88 -10.11
CA TYR A 131 -10.76 5.99 -9.21
C TYR A 131 -9.34 5.84 -8.65
N ARG A 132 -8.58 6.94 -8.58
CA ARG A 132 -7.26 6.95 -7.93
C ARG A 132 -7.01 8.27 -7.21
N LEU A 133 -6.44 8.19 -6.02
CA LEU A 133 -5.93 9.32 -5.25
C LEU A 133 -4.58 8.97 -4.61
N THR A 134 -3.49 9.62 -5.04
CA THR A 134 -2.13 9.37 -4.53
C THR A 134 -1.49 10.60 -3.87
N PRO A 135 -0.44 10.41 -3.03
CA PRO A 135 0.22 11.51 -2.30
C PRO A 135 0.88 12.57 -3.19
N VAL A 136 1.48 12.18 -4.32
CA VAL A 136 1.71 13.11 -5.43
C VAL A 136 0.38 13.15 -6.15
N PRO A 137 -0.34 14.29 -6.20
CA PRO A 137 -1.77 14.27 -6.48
C PRO A 137 -2.02 13.91 -7.94
N CYS A 138 -2.08 12.61 -8.22
CA CYS A 138 -2.82 12.05 -9.33
C CYS A 138 -4.22 11.82 -8.82
N ARG A 139 -5.15 12.65 -9.30
CA ARG A 139 -6.57 12.43 -9.13
C ARG A 139 -7.11 11.94 -10.45
N GLN A 140 -7.82 10.82 -10.44
CA GLN A 140 -8.40 10.25 -11.64
C GLN A 140 -9.78 9.71 -11.33
N LEU A 141 -10.71 9.95 -12.26
CA LEU A 141 -12.03 9.36 -12.27
C LEU A 141 -12.37 8.91 -13.69
N GLU A 142 -12.67 7.64 -13.86
CA GLU A 142 -13.27 7.08 -15.07
C GLU A 142 -14.63 6.49 -14.72
N TYR A 143 -15.63 6.88 -15.49
CA TYR A 143 -17.04 6.54 -15.31
C TYR A 143 -17.80 6.92 -16.60
N PRO A 144 -19.12 6.67 -16.74
CA PRO A 144 -19.82 6.81 -18.02
C PRO A 144 -19.70 8.17 -18.73
N ARG A 145 -19.41 9.26 -18.00
CA ARG A 145 -19.22 10.59 -18.59
C ARG A 145 -17.83 10.78 -19.23
N GLY A 146 -16.84 9.96 -18.88
CA GLY A 146 -15.50 10.02 -19.45
C GLY A 146 -14.39 9.69 -18.45
N SER A 147 -13.15 9.93 -18.90
CA SER A 147 -11.93 9.76 -18.11
C SER A 147 -11.32 11.13 -17.80
N TYR A 148 -11.36 11.50 -16.53
CA TYR A 148 -10.97 12.81 -16.00
C TYR A 148 -9.81 12.68 -15.03
N GLY A 149 -8.95 13.69 -14.99
CA GLY A 149 -7.90 13.74 -14.00
C GLY A 149 -7.16 15.05 -13.92
N ASP A 150 -6.41 15.19 -12.83
CA ASP A 150 -5.40 16.22 -12.66
C ASP A 150 -4.15 15.62 -12.02
N GLY A 151 -3.05 16.36 -12.16
CA GLY A 151 -1.73 15.95 -11.70
C GLY A 151 -0.68 15.99 -12.82
N PRO A 152 0.50 15.42 -12.56
CA PRO A 152 1.54 15.26 -13.55
C PRO A 152 1.08 14.48 -14.81
N PRO A 153 1.77 14.62 -15.96
CA PRO A 153 1.42 13.93 -17.21
C PRO A 153 1.32 12.40 -17.07
N GLU A 154 2.12 11.81 -16.18
CA GLU A 154 2.12 10.38 -15.89
C GLU A 154 0.83 9.86 -15.22
N CYS A 155 -0.08 10.73 -14.78
CA CYS A 155 -1.38 10.31 -14.30
C CYS A 155 -2.25 9.72 -15.43
N GLY A 156 -2.02 10.05 -16.71
CA GLY A 156 -2.66 9.33 -17.82
C GLY A 156 -4.16 9.59 -18.03
N ALA A 157 -4.74 10.62 -17.41
CA ALA A 157 -6.13 11.02 -17.67
C ALA A 157 -6.27 11.74 -19.02
N SER A 158 -7.42 11.54 -19.68
CA SER A 158 -7.69 12.11 -21.02
C SER A 158 -8.20 13.54 -21.00
N LEU A 159 -8.93 13.93 -19.95
CA LEU A 159 -9.55 15.24 -19.79
C LEU A 159 -9.21 15.84 -18.43
N GLY A 160 -9.14 17.17 -18.35
CA GLY A 160 -9.17 17.87 -17.06
C GLY A 160 -10.56 17.81 -16.44
N PHE A 161 -10.66 17.78 -15.11
CA PHE A 161 -11.94 17.81 -14.40
C PHE A 161 -12.79 19.03 -14.78
N ASP A 162 -14.02 18.78 -15.25
CA ASP A 162 -15.09 19.77 -15.22
C ASP A 162 -15.73 19.84 -13.82
N ALA A 163 -16.63 20.79 -13.60
CA ALA A 163 -17.21 21.05 -12.28
C ALA A 163 -18.02 19.86 -11.74
N GLU A 164 -18.72 19.14 -12.60
CA GLU A 164 -19.57 18.00 -12.22
C GLU A 164 -18.69 16.77 -11.98
N ALA A 165 -17.73 16.49 -12.88
CA ALA A 165 -16.77 15.40 -12.67
C ALA A 165 -15.89 15.61 -11.42
N ARG A 166 -15.61 16.87 -11.06
CA ARG A 166 -14.95 17.20 -9.78
C ARG A 166 -15.85 16.84 -8.61
N ALA A 167 -17.12 17.22 -8.65
CA ALA A 167 -18.07 16.90 -7.57
C ALA A 167 -18.22 15.38 -7.40
N ASP A 168 -18.33 14.63 -8.49
CA ASP A 168 -18.40 13.16 -8.46
C ASP A 168 -17.12 12.54 -7.87
N PHE A 169 -15.95 13.06 -8.24
CA PHE A 169 -14.68 12.61 -7.66
C PHE A 169 -14.60 12.91 -6.15
N ASP A 170 -15.06 14.09 -5.74
CA ASP A 170 -15.08 14.50 -4.34
C ASP A 170 -16.08 13.66 -3.54
N GLU A 171 -17.19 13.22 -4.15
CA GLU A 171 -18.16 12.32 -3.54
C GLU A 171 -17.57 10.92 -3.27
N VAL A 172 -16.90 10.32 -4.26
CA VAL A 172 -16.17 9.05 -4.09
C VAL A 172 -15.08 9.20 -3.02
N THR A 173 -14.34 10.31 -3.04
CA THR A 173 -13.31 10.60 -2.04
C THR A 173 -13.90 10.72 -0.63
N ALA A 174 -15.03 11.42 -0.47
CA ALA A 174 -15.72 11.53 0.81
C ALA A 174 -16.24 10.18 1.30
N ALA A 175 -16.71 9.31 0.42
CA ALA A 175 -17.09 7.93 0.75
C ALA A 175 -15.91 7.10 1.26
N VAL A 176 -14.77 7.18 0.56
CA VAL A 176 -13.50 6.56 1.00
C VAL A 176 -13.10 7.07 2.39
N GLU A 177 -13.14 8.38 2.62
CA GLU A 177 -12.78 8.98 3.90
C GLU A 177 -13.73 8.55 5.04
N ARG A 178 -15.05 8.52 4.80
CA ARG A 178 -16.03 8.04 5.79
C ARG A 178 -15.83 6.57 6.16
N SER A 179 -15.45 5.74 5.20
CA SER A 179 -15.17 4.32 5.44
C SER A 179 -14.02 4.11 6.44
N GLY A 180 -13.07 5.06 6.50
CA GLY A 180 -11.85 4.94 7.30
C GLY A 180 -10.92 3.79 6.85
N VAL A 181 -11.20 3.15 5.71
CA VAL A 181 -10.32 2.16 5.08
C VAL A 181 -9.31 2.91 4.23
N ALA A 182 -8.03 2.55 4.35
CA ALA A 182 -6.97 3.20 3.61
C ALA A 182 -6.98 2.71 2.15
N ILE A 183 -7.77 3.37 1.29
CA ILE A 183 -7.93 3.03 -0.13
C ILE A 183 -7.07 3.98 -0.97
N ILE A 184 -6.37 3.46 -1.98
CA ILE A 184 -5.61 4.28 -2.95
C ILE A 184 -6.22 4.27 -4.34
N GLN A 185 -6.95 3.21 -4.67
CA GLN A 185 -7.49 3.00 -6.00
C GLN A 185 -8.72 2.09 -5.93
N ILE A 186 -9.68 2.36 -6.80
CA ILE A 186 -10.84 1.50 -7.06
C ILE A 186 -10.90 1.28 -8.56
N PHE A 187 -11.16 0.06 -9.01
CA PHE A 187 -11.38 -0.19 -10.44
C PHE A 187 -12.36 -1.33 -10.67
N ARG A 188 -13.07 -1.26 -11.79
CA ARG A 188 -14.01 -2.29 -12.22
C ARG A 188 -13.29 -3.33 -13.06
N GLN A 189 -13.46 -4.60 -12.71
CA GLN A 189 -12.97 -5.74 -13.49
C GLN A 189 -13.87 -5.99 -14.70
N ALA A 190 -13.35 -6.67 -15.73
CA ALA A 190 -14.08 -6.93 -16.97
C ALA A 190 -15.35 -7.77 -16.72
N GLU A 191 -15.31 -8.64 -15.71
CA GLU A 191 -16.39 -9.52 -15.29
C GLU A 191 -17.42 -8.83 -14.39
N GLY A 192 -17.29 -7.52 -14.17
CA GLY A 192 -18.23 -6.71 -13.39
C GLY A 192 -17.89 -6.55 -11.91
N GLY A 193 -16.86 -7.27 -11.43
CA GLY A 193 -16.32 -7.13 -10.08
C GLY A 193 -15.75 -5.74 -9.80
N ILE A 194 -15.67 -5.36 -8.52
CA ILE A 194 -15.07 -4.10 -8.08
C ILE A 194 -13.88 -4.42 -7.19
N ASP A 195 -12.70 -3.99 -7.60
CA ASP A 195 -11.45 -4.12 -6.86
C ASP A 195 -11.16 -2.80 -6.12
N ILE A 196 -10.90 -2.91 -4.83
CA ILE A 196 -10.62 -1.78 -3.92
C ILE A 196 -9.22 -2.01 -3.35
N ALA A 197 -8.23 -1.38 -3.99
CA ALA A 197 -6.83 -1.52 -3.64
C ALA A 197 -6.49 -0.70 -2.40
N LEU A 198 -5.86 -1.36 -1.43
CA LEU A 198 -5.47 -0.77 -0.17
C LEU A 198 -4.15 -0.02 -0.28
N LYS A 199 -4.03 1.04 0.51
CA LYS A 199 -2.76 1.65 0.86
C LYS A 199 -2.01 0.68 1.75
N ASP A 200 -1.05 -0.02 1.18
CA ASP A 200 -0.05 -0.80 1.92
C ASP A 200 1.32 -0.16 1.75
N ASP A 201 2.07 -0.07 2.84
CA ASP A 201 3.47 0.36 2.84
C ASP A 201 4.44 -0.83 2.65
N SER A 202 3.91 -2.05 2.46
CA SER A 202 4.69 -3.23 2.14
C SER A 202 5.13 -3.20 0.68
N TRP A 203 6.45 -3.28 0.49
CA TRP A 203 7.05 -3.44 -0.84
C TRP A 203 6.86 -4.86 -1.41
N GLN A 204 6.24 -5.78 -0.66
CA GLN A 204 6.14 -7.20 -1.03
C GLN A 204 4.78 -7.57 -1.56
N HIS A 205 3.71 -6.92 -1.12
CA HIS A 205 2.35 -7.34 -1.42
C HIS A 205 1.47 -6.15 -1.75
N HIS A 206 0.56 -6.37 -2.71
CA HIS A 206 -0.62 -5.54 -2.91
C HIS A 206 -1.83 -6.29 -2.35
N TRP A 207 -2.64 -5.57 -1.58
CA TRP A 207 -3.87 -6.08 -0.99
C TRP A 207 -5.07 -5.34 -1.55
N SER A 208 -6.10 -6.08 -1.90
CA SER A 208 -7.37 -5.53 -2.38
C SER A 208 -8.55 -6.23 -1.70
N TYR A 209 -9.57 -5.46 -1.34
CA TYR A 209 -10.91 -6.02 -1.15
C TYR A 209 -11.58 -6.08 -2.51
N VAL A 210 -12.18 -7.22 -2.84
CA VAL A 210 -12.84 -7.42 -4.13
C VAL A 210 -14.29 -7.81 -3.89
N TYR A 211 -15.21 -7.03 -4.43
CA TYR A 211 -16.63 -7.34 -4.48
C TYR A 211 -16.95 -8.01 -5.82
N LEU A 212 -17.37 -9.26 -5.78
CA LEU A 212 -17.68 -10.10 -6.93
C LEU A 212 -19.15 -10.54 -6.86
N PRO A 213 -20.09 -9.74 -7.40
CA PRO A 213 -21.51 -10.05 -7.29
C PRO A 213 -21.82 -11.39 -7.98
N ASP A 214 -22.60 -12.23 -7.31
CA ASP A 214 -23.06 -13.54 -7.80
C ASP A 214 -21.93 -14.56 -8.07
N ALA A 215 -20.72 -14.31 -7.57
CA ALA A 215 -19.57 -15.18 -7.78
C ALA A 215 -19.43 -16.22 -6.66
N SER A 216 -19.65 -17.50 -7.00
CA SER A 216 -19.43 -18.62 -6.08
C SER A 216 -17.95 -18.96 -5.84
N SER A 217 -17.04 -18.46 -6.69
CA SER A 217 -15.59 -18.62 -6.57
C SER A 217 -14.87 -17.40 -7.13
N PRO A 218 -13.66 -17.06 -6.63
CA PRO A 218 -12.89 -15.97 -7.19
C PRO A 218 -12.39 -16.34 -8.59
N PRO A 219 -11.94 -15.35 -9.40
CA PRO A 219 -11.26 -15.61 -10.65
C PRO A 219 -10.07 -16.56 -10.47
N PRO A 220 -9.73 -17.37 -11.50
CA PRO A 220 -8.55 -18.22 -11.44
C PRO A 220 -7.30 -17.37 -11.28
N THR A 221 -6.38 -17.83 -10.43
CA THR A 221 -5.12 -17.12 -10.22
C THR A 221 -4.22 -17.20 -11.44
N ILE A 222 -3.67 -16.07 -11.87
CA ILE A 222 -2.83 -15.99 -13.08
C ILE A 222 -1.34 -15.95 -12.71
N TRP A 223 -0.99 -15.25 -11.64
CA TRP A 223 0.40 -15.06 -11.20
C TRP A 223 0.79 -15.95 -10.00
N PRO A 224 2.04 -16.46 -9.96
CA PRO A 224 2.54 -17.16 -8.79
C PRO A 224 2.48 -16.29 -7.53
N GLY A 225 1.83 -16.79 -6.48
CA GLY A 225 1.73 -16.10 -5.20
C GLY A 225 0.49 -15.22 -5.02
N GLU A 226 -0.41 -15.21 -6.00
CA GLU A 226 -1.78 -14.74 -5.83
C GLU A 226 -2.53 -15.61 -4.81
N GLU A 227 -3.22 -14.96 -3.88
CA GLU A 227 -4.07 -15.64 -2.91
C GLU A 227 -5.41 -14.92 -2.78
N TRP A 228 -6.47 -15.72 -2.77
CA TRP A 228 -7.83 -15.27 -2.53
C TRP A 228 -8.32 -15.84 -1.20
N THR A 229 -8.87 -14.97 -0.34
CA THR A 229 -9.52 -15.38 0.90
C THR A 229 -10.97 -14.91 0.89
N HIS A 230 -11.91 -15.83 0.94
CA HIS A 230 -13.33 -15.50 1.13
C HIS A 230 -13.54 -14.82 2.49
N ILE A 231 -14.32 -13.74 2.53
CA ILE A 231 -14.64 -13.01 3.76
C ILE A 231 -16.08 -13.29 4.17
N ARG A 232 -17.04 -12.92 3.31
CA ARG A 232 -18.47 -13.18 3.41
C ARG A 232 -19.14 -12.86 2.09
N ASP A 233 -20.29 -13.49 1.82
CA ASP A 233 -21.14 -13.16 0.66
C ASP A 233 -20.30 -13.00 -0.62
N ASP A 234 -20.40 -11.85 -1.29
CA ASP A 234 -19.68 -11.50 -2.52
C ASP A 234 -18.29 -10.88 -2.28
N TRP A 235 -17.81 -10.84 -1.03
CA TRP A 235 -16.56 -10.17 -0.64
C TRP A 235 -15.38 -11.12 -0.45
N TRP A 236 -14.28 -10.75 -1.09
CA TRP A 236 -13.01 -11.46 -1.07
C TRP A 236 -11.87 -10.52 -0.69
N LEU A 237 -10.85 -11.05 -0.02
CA LEU A 237 -9.54 -10.42 0.08
C LEU A 237 -8.62 -11.04 -0.96
N TYR A 238 -8.05 -10.20 -1.80
CA TYR A 238 -7.07 -10.58 -2.81
C TYR A 238 -5.68 -10.07 -2.41
N ARG A 239 -4.68 -10.94 -2.57
CA ARG A 239 -3.26 -10.63 -2.36
C ARG A 239 -2.48 -11.00 -3.60
N VAL A 240 -1.61 -10.12 -4.06
CA VAL A 240 -0.61 -10.39 -5.10
C VAL A 240 0.76 -9.87 -4.67
N TYR A 241 1.85 -10.45 -5.16
CA TYR A 241 3.18 -9.90 -4.93
C TYR A 241 3.37 -8.58 -5.70
N ALA A 242 4.01 -7.61 -5.06
CA ALA A 242 4.52 -6.41 -5.74
C ALA A 242 5.88 -6.76 -6.38
N ASP A 243 5.97 -6.65 -7.70
CA ASP A 243 7.21 -6.88 -8.47
C ASP A 243 8.24 -5.75 -8.29
#